data_AF-Q8SWF9-F1
#
_entry.id   AF-Q8SWF9-F1
#
_cell.length_a   1.000
_cell.length_b   1.000
_cell.length_c   1.000
_cell.angle_alpha   90.00
_cell.angle_beta   90.00
_cell.angle_gamma   90.00
#
_symmetry.space_group_name_H-M   'P 1'
#
loop_
_entity.id
_entity.type
_entity.pdbx_description
1 polymer ?
#
loop_
_entity_poly.entity_id
_entity_poly.type
_entity_poly.pdbx_seq_one_letter_code
_entity_poly.pdbx_strand_id
1 'polypeptide(L)'
;MGNRKNKEIVRCELESYVAAEKKSSSPNVRQADAIQKMMSLPEKNFDELVSDIVNEMRRRSAMPSSTPETPMQRKLCRIHEDGFKSLILDLLLVMSQRSPEDGCSPENVHGLIDNLDKLISSLKEDMINEEKMVQTIYSSHSTLEKVMLFIEYTRNVFDRNGEDTKLPEYMMKEIKEYSDTQDGDEFDLMFNADMLLNKWDRSKYSSLPEYRYHRSNIQRLEVMDLEHEVKKRLIRNEISQIYSLLATEDINLERVREKHLESRVYGLVDILSKIKDDAEEGKQIDAYEYLGDVAGSSEDILGLAENMGLANETHLDHLKMKIASLEQIHDRSSNEEPLPAMFATIEAVKKVLGDISRGRGTH
;
A
#
# COMPACT_ATOMS: atom_id res chain seq x y z
N MET A 1 -39.46 13.00 5.59
CA MET A 1 -38.80 11.92 4.81
C MET A 1 -39.70 11.27 3.74
N GLY A 2 -41.02 11.11 3.95
CA GLY A 2 -41.91 10.46 2.94
C GLY A 2 -42.07 11.19 1.60
N ASN A 3 -42.13 12.53 1.60
CA ASN A 3 -42.33 13.30 0.35
C ASN A 3 -41.07 13.33 -0.56
N ARG A 4 -39.87 13.18 0.03
CA ARG A 4 -38.58 13.22 -0.68
C ARG A 4 -38.33 11.95 -1.50
N LYS A 5 -38.62 10.77 -0.92
CA LYS A 5 -38.52 9.48 -1.65
C LYS A 5 -39.45 9.43 -2.85
N ASN A 6 -40.63 10.05 -2.77
CA ASN A 6 -41.58 10.09 -3.88
C ASN A 6 -41.09 10.99 -5.04
N LYS A 7 -40.46 12.14 -4.76
CA LYS A 7 -39.92 13.04 -5.80
C LYS A 7 -38.78 12.38 -6.59
N GLU A 8 -37.92 11.62 -5.91
CA GLU A 8 -36.80 10.92 -6.56
C GLU A 8 -37.26 9.74 -7.43
N ILE A 9 -38.25 8.97 -6.97
CA ILE A 9 -38.86 7.90 -7.78
C ILE A 9 -39.47 8.49 -9.06
N VAL A 10 -40.18 9.61 -8.94
CA VAL A 10 -40.75 10.32 -10.10
C VAL A 10 -39.67 10.81 -11.07
N ARG A 11 -38.56 11.36 -10.56
CA ARG A 11 -37.43 11.80 -11.39
C ARG A 11 -36.83 10.63 -12.18
N CYS A 12 -36.54 9.51 -11.52
CA CYS A 12 -36.01 8.31 -12.15
C CYS A 12 -36.95 7.74 -13.23
N GLU A 13 -38.26 7.76 -12.99
CA GLU A 13 -39.27 7.34 -13.97
C GLU A 13 -39.24 8.21 -15.23
N LEU A 14 -39.21 9.54 -15.06
CA LEU A 14 -39.16 10.50 -16.16
C LEU A 14 -37.84 10.40 -16.95
N GLU A 15 -36.70 10.29 -16.26
CA GLU A 15 -35.38 10.12 -16.88
C GLU A 15 -35.30 8.84 -17.72
N SER A 16 -35.88 7.75 -17.21
CA SER A 16 -35.93 6.46 -17.92
C SER A 16 -36.73 6.56 -19.22
N TYR A 17 -37.82 7.33 -19.23
CA TYR A 17 -38.69 7.49 -20.40
C TYR A 17 -38.01 8.24 -21.56
N VAL A 18 -37.12 9.19 -21.25
CA VAL A 18 -36.42 10.02 -22.24
C VAL A 18 -34.97 9.60 -22.50
N ALA A 19 -34.52 8.48 -21.91
CA ALA A 19 -33.12 8.03 -21.93
C ALA A 19 -32.52 7.87 -23.34
N ALA A 20 -33.32 7.53 -24.35
CA ALA A 20 -32.87 7.39 -25.74
C ALA A 20 -32.70 8.72 -26.50
N GLU A 21 -33.21 9.83 -25.97
CA GLU A 21 -33.25 11.15 -26.63
C GLU A 21 -32.29 12.18 -26.03
N LYS A 22 -31.42 11.80 -25.08
CA LYS A 22 -30.32 12.64 -24.60
C LYS A 22 -29.25 12.86 -25.68
N LYS A 23 -29.61 13.53 -26.79
CA LYS A 23 -28.65 14.24 -27.64
C LYS A 23 -28.57 15.66 -27.14
N SER A 24 -27.39 16.05 -26.68
CA SER A 24 -27.05 17.40 -26.24
C SER A 24 -27.40 18.41 -27.35
N SER A 25 -28.53 19.09 -27.21
CA SER A 25 -28.85 20.28 -27.99
C SER A 25 -29.14 21.41 -27.01
N SER A 26 -28.53 22.56 -27.26
CA SER A 26 -28.77 23.78 -26.48
C SER A 26 -30.25 24.17 -26.58
N PRO A 27 -30.90 24.61 -25.49
CA PRO A 27 -32.30 25.01 -25.52
C PRO A 27 -32.54 26.11 -26.55
N ASN A 28 -33.55 25.94 -27.41
CA ASN A 28 -33.97 27.02 -28.30
C ASN A 28 -34.74 28.10 -27.52
N VAL A 29 -34.93 29.28 -28.11
CA VAL A 29 -35.59 30.44 -27.45
C VAL A 29 -36.98 30.09 -26.90
N ARG A 30 -37.73 29.20 -27.58
CA ARG A 30 -39.07 28.77 -27.13
C ARG A 30 -39.02 27.85 -25.90
N GLN A 31 -38.00 27.00 -25.81
CA GLN A 31 -37.76 26.14 -24.64
C GLN A 31 -37.36 26.97 -23.43
N ALA A 32 -36.50 27.97 -23.61
CA ALA A 32 -36.12 28.89 -22.55
C ALA A 32 -37.35 29.61 -21.94
N ASP A 33 -38.25 30.13 -22.78
CA ASP A 33 -39.50 30.76 -22.34
C ASP A 33 -40.44 29.79 -21.60
N ALA A 34 -40.52 28.53 -22.04
CA ALA A 34 -41.35 27.51 -21.42
C ALA A 34 -40.80 27.09 -20.04
N ILE A 35 -39.49 26.91 -19.94
CA ILE A 35 -38.77 26.64 -18.68
C ILE A 35 -38.99 27.78 -17.70
N GLN A 36 -38.85 29.04 -18.13
CA GLN A 36 -39.06 30.20 -17.27
C GLN A 36 -40.51 30.27 -16.74
N LYS A 37 -41.51 29.96 -17.59
CA LYS A 37 -42.91 29.89 -17.16
C LYS A 37 -43.15 28.80 -16.13
N MET A 38 -42.60 27.60 -16.34
CA MET A 38 -42.69 26.50 -15.37
C MET A 38 -41.97 26.82 -14.07
N MET A 39 -40.82 27.51 -14.14
CA MET A 39 -40.07 28.04 -12.98
C MET A 39 -40.84 29.10 -12.19
N SER A 40 -41.85 29.76 -12.76
CA SER A 40 -42.66 30.77 -12.05
C SER A 40 -43.91 30.23 -11.36
N LEU A 41 -44.24 28.94 -11.50
CA LEU A 41 -45.45 28.35 -10.93
C LEU A 41 -45.38 28.22 -9.38
N PRO A 42 -46.46 28.48 -8.63
CA PRO A 42 -46.52 28.10 -7.21
C PRO A 42 -46.22 26.60 -7.02
N GLU A 43 -45.57 26.21 -5.92
CA GLU A 43 -45.11 24.82 -5.68
C GLU A 43 -46.24 23.80 -5.87
N LYS A 44 -47.43 24.09 -5.31
CA LYS A 44 -48.62 23.23 -5.48
C LYS A 44 -49.01 23.02 -6.94
N ASN A 45 -49.00 24.08 -7.75
CA ASN A 45 -49.38 24.00 -9.17
C ASN A 45 -48.31 23.27 -9.99
N PHE A 46 -47.06 23.35 -9.56
CA PHE A 46 -45.95 22.63 -10.17
C PHE A 46 -45.99 21.13 -9.83
N ASP A 47 -46.26 20.79 -8.57
CA ASP A 47 -46.45 19.39 -8.16
C ASP A 47 -47.66 18.76 -8.88
N GLU A 48 -48.75 19.52 -9.08
CA GLU A 48 -49.89 19.10 -9.92
C GLU A 48 -49.48 18.87 -11.38
N LEU A 49 -48.66 19.75 -11.96
CA LEU A 49 -48.12 19.59 -13.32
C LEU A 49 -47.22 18.35 -13.44
N VAL A 50 -46.33 18.11 -12.46
CA VAL A 50 -45.49 16.92 -12.40
C VAL A 50 -46.36 15.67 -12.35
N SER A 51 -47.38 15.64 -11.50
CA SER A 51 -48.33 14.54 -11.38
C SER A 51 -49.07 14.27 -12.71
N ASP A 52 -49.56 15.31 -13.38
CA ASP A 52 -50.25 15.18 -14.67
C ASP A 52 -49.32 14.63 -15.77
N ILE A 53 -48.05 15.06 -15.80
CA ILE A 53 -47.05 14.56 -16.77
C ILE A 53 -46.69 13.10 -16.48
N VAL A 54 -46.48 12.72 -15.21
CA VAL A 54 -46.20 11.33 -14.82
C VAL A 54 -47.38 10.41 -15.16
N ASN A 55 -48.61 10.84 -14.88
CA ASN A 55 -49.81 10.07 -15.20
C ASN A 55 -49.97 9.88 -16.71
N GLU A 56 -49.70 10.92 -17.51
CA GLU A 56 -49.71 10.83 -18.97
C GLU A 56 -48.59 9.91 -19.50
N MET A 57 -47.39 10.00 -18.94
CA MET A 57 -46.27 9.10 -19.28
C MET A 57 -46.64 7.64 -19.00
N ARG A 58 -47.16 7.35 -17.81
CA ARG A 58 -47.63 6.00 -17.44
C ARG A 58 -48.76 5.51 -18.34
N ARG A 59 -49.69 6.38 -18.74
CA ARG A 59 -50.74 6.07 -19.73
C ARG A 59 -50.16 5.64 -21.07
N ARG A 60 -49.20 6.42 -21.61
CA ARG A 60 -48.53 6.10 -22.89
C ARG A 60 -47.77 4.77 -22.82
N SER A 61 -47.18 4.45 -21.67
CA SER A 61 -46.42 3.20 -21.46
C SER A 61 -47.29 1.96 -21.21
N ALA A 62 -48.42 2.08 -20.50
CA ALA A 62 -49.16 0.92 -19.96
C ALA A 62 -50.50 0.63 -20.65
N MET A 63 -51.27 1.65 -21.08
CA MET A 63 -52.53 1.49 -21.85
C MET A 63 -53.02 2.85 -22.40
N PRO A 64 -53.04 3.06 -23.73
CA PRO A 64 -53.52 4.31 -24.34
C PRO A 64 -55.02 4.61 -24.15
N SER A 65 -55.81 3.64 -23.66
CA SER A 65 -57.28 3.67 -23.64
C SER A 65 -57.91 4.35 -22.42
N SER A 66 -57.13 4.75 -21.41
CA SER A 66 -57.70 5.51 -20.28
C SER A 66 -58.11 6.91 -20.72
N THR A 67 -59.32 7.31 -20.32
CA THR A 67 -59.93 8.57 -20.75
C THR A 67 -59.33 9.71 -19.91
N PRO A 68 -58.75 10.77 -20.51
CA PRO A 68 -58.17 11.87 -19.76
C PRO A 68 -59.26 12.62 -18.97
N GLU A 69 -59.11 12.65 -17.65
CA GLU A 69 -60.14 13.15 -16.72
C GLU A 69 -60.07 14.68 -16.58
N THR A 70 -58.86 15.25 -16.57
CA THR A 70 -58.65 16.70 -16.39
C THR A 70 -58.45 17.46 -17.71
N PRO A 71 -58.78 18.77 -17.78
CA PRO A 71 -58.48 19.61 -18.94
C PRO A 71 -56.99 19.65 -19.31
N MET A 72 -56.09 19.51 -18.32
CA MET A 72 -54.65 19.46 -18.54
C MET A 72 -54.23 18.12 -19.15
N GLN A 73 -54.72 17.00 -18.64
CA GLN A 73 -54.48 15.68 -19.22
C GLN A 73 -54.97 15.59 -20.67
N ARG A 74 -56.11 16.22 -21.00
CA ARG A 74 -56.57 16.33 -22.39
C ARG A 74 -55.63 17.12 -23.28
N LYS A 75 -54.94 18.14 -22.74
CA LYS A 75 -53.92 18.90 -23.47
C LYS A 75 -52.67 18.06 -23.68
N LEU A 76 -52.17 17.40 -22.63
CA LEU A 76 -50.98 16.54 -22.67
C LEU A 76 -51.16 15.35 -23.62
N CYS A 77 -52.34 14.74 -23.64
CA CYS A 77 -52.70 13.63 -24.55
C CYS A 77 -52.66 14.03 -26.03
N ARG A 78 -52.85 15.31 -26.37
CA ARG A 78 -52.79 15.81 -27.75
C ARG A 78 -51.37 16.11 -28.24
N ILE A 79 -50.38 16.11 -27.35
CA ILE A 79 -48.99 16.39 -27.71
C ILE A 79 -48.39 15.14 -28.36
N HIS A 80 -47.76 15.28 -29.53
CA HIS A 80 -47.04 14.19 -30.19
C HIS A 80 -45.89 13.68 -29.29
N GLU A 81 -45.47 12.44 -29.46
CA GLU A 81 -44.47 11.79 -28.60
C GLU A 81 -43.19 12.62 -28.41
N ASP A 82 -42.60 13.13 -29.49
CA ASP A 82 -41.38 13.96 -29.43
C ASP A 82 -41.60 15.28 -28.68
N GLY A 83 -42.78 15.89 -28.84
CA GLY A 83 -43.16 17.10 -28.12
C GLY A 83 -43.40 16.84 -26.63
N PHE A 84 -43.89 15.64 -26.30
CA PHE A 84 -44.12 15.23 -24.92
C PHE A 84 -42.80 14.90 -24.21
N LYS A 85 -41.88 14.21 -24.88
CA LYS A 85 -40.52 13.97 -24.37
C LYS A 85 -39.73 15.27 -24.19
N SER A 86 -39.87 16.22 -25.12
CA SER A 86 -39.29 17.57 -24.96
C SER A 86 -39.83 18.27 -23.70
N LEU A 87 -41.13 18.17 -23.44
CA LEU A 87 -41.74 18.70 -22.21
C LEU A 87 -41.21 18.02 -20.95
N ILE A 88 -40.98 16.70 -20.98
CA ILE A 88 -40.36 15.96 -19.86
C ILE A 88 -38.94 16.46 -19.60
N LEU A 89 -38.15 16.71 -20.65
CA LEU A 89 -36.78 17.27 -20.51
C LEU A 89 -36.82 18.66 -19.88
N ASP A 90 -37.72 19.53 -20.34
CA ASP A 90 -37.91 20.85 -19.75
C ASP A 90 -38.37 20.76 -18.28
N LEU A 91 -39.25 19.81 -17.95
CA LEU A 91 -39.70 19.55 -16.59
C LEU A 91 -38.55 19.07 -15.69
N LEU A 92 -37.71 18.14 -16.17
CA LEU A 92 -36.54 17.64 -15.43
C LEU A 92 -35.55 18.77 -15.12
N LEU A 93 -35.32 19.68 -16.07
CA LEU A 93 -34.52 20.89 -15.83
C LEU A 93 -35.14 21.76 -14.74
N VAL A 94 -36.45 22.03 -14.79
CA VAL A 94 -37.14 22.83 -13.77
C VAL A 94 -37.14 22.13 -12.40
N MET A 95 -37.30 20.81 -12.35
CA MET A 95 -37.21 20.02 -11.11
C MET A 95 -35.82 20.15 -10.48
N SER A 96 -34.75 20.08 -11.29
CA SER A 96 -33.37 20.28 -10.82
C SER A 96 -33.12 21.70 -10.29
N GLN A 97 -33.78 22.70 -10.87
CA GLN A 97 -33.66 24.11 -10.46
C GLN A 97 -34.46 24.44 -9.19
N ARG A 98 -35.65 23.85 -9.01
CA ARG A 98 -36.55 24.10 -7.87
C ARG A 98 -36.21 23.31 -6.62
N SER A 99 -35.53 22.20 -6.75
CA SER A 99 -35.10 21.35 -5.65
C SER A 99 -33.63 21.04 -5.84
N PRO A 100 -32.72 21.97 -5.49
CA PRO A 100 -31.30 21.66 -5.43
C PRO A 100 -31.13 20.66 -4.29
N GLU A 101 -31.15 19.36 -4.60
CA GLU A 101 -30.39 18.43 -3.79
C GLU A 101 -28.93 18.90 -3.81
N ASP A 102 -28.25 18.79 -2.67
CA ASP A 102 -26.86 19.22 -2.46
C ASP A 102 -26.00 18.97 -3.71
N GLY A 103 -25.78 20.01 -4.53
CA GLY A 103 -24.86 19.91 -5.65
C GLY A 103 -25.11 20.74 -6.90
N CYS A 104 -26.32 21.23 -7.23
CA CYS A 104 -26.49 21.96 -8.51
C CYS A 104 -27.61 23.02 -8.46
N SER A 105 -27.23 24.28 -8.22
CA SER A 105 -28.06 25.46 -8.55
C SER A 105 -27.43 26.19 -9.75
N PRO A 106 -28.20 26.58 -10.78
CA PRO A 106 -27.69 27.36 -11.91
C PRO A 106 -27.59 28.87 -11.62
N GLU A 107 -28.06 29.35 -10.46
CA GLU A 107 -27.91 30.74 -10.05
C GLU A 107 -26.64 30.99 -9.23
N ASN A 108 -25.89 29.94 -8.92
CA ASN A 108 -24.62 30.06 -8.21
C ASN A 108 -23.43 30.01 -9.16
N VAL A 109 -23.54 30.42 -10.43
CA VAL A 109 -22.37 30.49 -11.33
C VAL A 109 -21.29 31.40 -10.74
N HIS A 110 -21.65 32.53 -10.12
CA HIS A 110 -20.68 33.37 -9.42
C HIS A 110 -20.16 32.74 -8.12
N GLY A 111 -20.98 32.07 -7.32
CA GLY A 111 -20.48 31.31 -6.16
C GLY A 111 -19.66 30.08 -6.54
N LEU A 112 -19.93 29.44 -7.67
CA LEU A 112 -19.16 28.36 -8.27
C LEU A 112 -17.84 28.89 -8.82
N ILE A 113 -17.84 30.07 -9.46
CA ILE A 113 -16.62 30.78 -9.89
C ILE A 113 -15.80 31.17 -8.66
N ASP A 114 -16.40 31.75 -7.63
CA ASP A 114 -15.69 32.11 -6.38
C ASP A 114 -15.15 30.86 -5.68
N ASN A 115 -15.90 29.74 -5.70
CA ASN A 115 -15.44 28.46 -5.16
C ASN A 115 -14.35 27.84 -6.05
N LEU A 116 -14.41 28.01 -7.37
CA LEU A 116 -13.37 27.63 -8.31
C LEU A 116 -12.10 28.45 -8.09
N ASP A 117 -12.22 29.77 -7.89
CA ASP A 117 -11.09 30.66 -7.62
C ASP A 117 -10.45 30.35 -6.27
N LYS A 118 -11.26 30.03 -5.24
CA LYS A 118 -10.77 29.51 -3.96
C LYS A 118 -10.09 28.15 -4.11
N LEU A 119 -10.66 27.23 -4.90
CA LEU A 119 -10.06 25.92 -5.16
C LEU A 119 -8.75 26.05 -5.94
N ILE A 120 -8.70 26.90 -6.96
CA ILE A 120 -7.49 27.21 -7.74
C ILE A 120 -6.43 27.83 -6.84
N SER A 121 -6.82 28.76 -5.95
CA SER A 121 -5.90 29.38 -5.00
C SER A 121 -5.36 28.36 -3.99
N SER A 122 -6.22 27.49 -3.45
CA SER A 122 -5.83 26.38 -2.57
C SER A 122 -4.87 25.42 -3.28
N LEU A 123 -5.18 25.00 -4.51
CA LEU A 123 -4.32 24.11 -5.30
C LEU A 123 -2.95 24.74 -5.60
N LYS A 124 -2.90 26.04 -5.88
CA LYS A 124 -1.63 26.76 -6.06
C LYS A 124 -0.82 26.84 -4.78
N GLU A 125 -1.49 27.10 -3.65
CA GLU A 125 -0.84 27.13 -2.34
C GLU A 125 -0.30 25.75 -1.94
N ASP A 126 -1.07 24.69 -2.18
CA ASP A 126 -0.63 23.30 -1.96
C ASP A 126 0.57 22.94 -2.83
N MET A 127 0.55 23.29 -4.12
CA MET A 127 1.68 23.09 -5.03
C MET A 127 2.95 23.82 -4.55
N ILE A 128 2.83 25.08 -4.13
CA ILE A 128 3.96 25.86 -3.60
C ILE A 128 4.49 25.24 -2.30
N ASN A 129 3.60 24.75 -1.44
CA ASN A 129 3.98 24.12 -0.17
C ASN A 129 4.66 22.76 -0.40
N GLU A 130 4.19 21.96 -1.36
CA GLU A 130 4.89 20.74 -1.79
C GLU A 130 6.28 21.05 -2.33
N GLU A 131 6.41 22.03 -3.24
CA GLU A 131 7.72 22.45 -3.77
C GLU A 131 8.67 22.92 -2.67
N LYS A 132 8.19 23.71 -1.71
CA LYS A 132 8.99 24.14 -0.55
C LYS A 132 9.41 22.96 0.33
N MET A 133 8.53 22.00 0.57
CA MET A 133 8.86 20.82 1.37
C MET A 133 9.91 19.97 0.67
N VAL A 134 9.75 19.72 -0.63
CA VAL A 134 10.74 19.02 -1.45
C VAL A 134 12.09 19.74 -1.39
N GLN A 135 12.12 21.07 -1.55
CA GLN A 135 13.35 21.84 -1.43
C GLN A 135 13.97 21.74 -0.03
N THR A 136 13.15 21.76 1.03
CA THR A 136 13.62 21.62 2.42
C THR A 136 14.27 20.26 2.64
N ILE A 137 13.65 19.19 2.15
CA ILE A 137 14.22 17.84 2.17
C ILE A 137 15.53 17.80 1.38
N TYR A 138 15.57 18.32 0.14
CA TYR A 138 16.79 18.29 -0.67
C TYR A 138 17.94 19.11 -0.06
N SER A 139 17.64 20.21 0.64
CA SER A 139 18.61 21.13 1.21
C SER A 139 19.26 20.62 2.49
N SER A 140 18.61 19.69 3.21
CA SER A 140 19.22 19.06 4.38
C SER A 140 20.52 18.35 3.99
N HIS A 141 21.52 18.40 4.87
CA HIS A 141 22.82 17.75 4.65
C HIS A 141 22.86 16.34 5.24
N SER A 142 22.01 16.03 6.22
CA SER A 142 21.93 14.70 6.84
C SER A 142 20.86 13.86 6.18
N THR A 143 21.22 12.65 5.80
CA THR A 143 20.30 11.67 5.21
C THR A 143 19.25 11.23 6.22
N LEU A 144 19.62 11.10 7.50
CA LEU A 144 18.68 10.82 8.58
C LEU A 144 17.62 11.92 8.67
N GLU A 145 18.04 13.18 8.65
CA GLU A 145 17.13 14.33 8.67
C GLU A 145 16.22 14.36 7.44
N LYS A 146 16.73 14.02 6.25
CA LYS A 146 15.90 13.86 5.03
C LYS A 146 14.80 12.82 5.20
N VAL A 147 15.13 11.67 5.78
CA VAL A 147 14.17 10.59 6.01
C VAL A 147 13.12 11.01 7.04
N MET A 148 13.54 11.68 8.12
CA MET A 148 12.61 12.21 9.12
C MET A 148 11.65 13.25 8.51
N LEU A 149 12.17 14.20 7.72
CA LEU A 149 11.37 15.21 7.03
C LEU A 149 10.39 14.57 6.03
N PHE A 150 10.79 13.50 5.35
CA PHE A 150 9.91 12.76 4.44
C PHE A 150 8.77 12.04 5.17
N ILE A 151 9.05 11.42 6.32
CA ILE A 151 8.01 10.77 7.13
C ILE A 151 7.04 11.81 7.69
N GLU A 152 7.55 12.95 8.13
CA GLU A 152 6.73 14.07 8.61
C GLU A 152 5.85 14.64 7.49
N TYR A 153 6.39 14.80 6.28
CA TYR A 153 5.60 15.14 5.10
C TYR A 153 4.49 14.11 4.83
N THR A 154 4.81 12.82 4.86
CA THR A 154 3.84 11.74 4.65
C THR A 154 2.71 11.79 5.69
N ARG A 155 3.06 12.01 6.96
CA ARG A 155 2.09 12.20 8.04
C ARG A 155 1.13 13.36 7.75
N ASN A 156 1.66 14.50 7.30
CA ASN A 156 0.86 15.68 6.99
C ASN A 156 -0.08 15.46 5.80
N VAL A 157 0.33 14.67 4.80
CA VAL A 157 -0.53 14.27 3.67
C VAL A 157 -1.69 13.40 4.15
N PHE A 158 -1.41 12.42 5.00
CA PHE A 158 -2.43 11.53 5.56
C PHE A 158 -3.44 12.32 6.41
N ASP A 159 -2.96 13.20 7.28
CA ASP A 159 -3.81 14.06 8.11
C ASP A 159 -4.71 14.98 7.26
N ARG A 160 -4.15 15.61 6.22
CA ARG A 160 -4.90 16.44 5.26
C ARG A 160 -6.00 15.67 4.53
N ASN A 161 -5.77 14.39 4.23
CA ASN A 161 -6.74 13.53 3.55
C ASN A 161 -7.73 12.85 4.51
N GLY A 162 -7.58 13.04 5.83
CA GLY A 162 -8.38 12.32 6.84
C GLY A 162 -8.08 10.83 6.91
N GLU A 163 -6.86 10.43 6.51
CA GLU A 163 -6.35 9.06 6.56
C GLU A 163 -5.68 8.75 7.92
N ASP A 164 -5.46 7.46 8.21
CA ASP A 164 -4.86 7.02 9.49
C ASP A 164 -3.35 7.34 9.57
N THR A 165 -2.97 8.22 10.51
CA THR A 165 -1.57 8.63 10.71
C THR A 165 -0.72 7.65 11.52
N LYS A 166 -1.26 6.51 11.99
CA LYS A 166 -0.51 5.55 12.81
C LYS A 166 0.72 4.97 12.11
N LEU A 167 0.65 4.72 10.80
CA LEU A 167 1.78 4.18 10.05
C LEU A 167 2.97 5.16 10.03
N PRO A 168 2.84 6.42 9.59
CA PRO A 168 3.95 7.36 9.61
C PRO A 168 4.41 7.70 11.04
N GLU A 169 3.53 7.66 12.04
CA GLU A 169 3.92 7.82 13.45
C GLU A 169 4.77 6.65 13.96
N TYR A 170 4.42 5.42 13.59
CA TYR A 170 5.22 4.24 13.87
C TYR A 170 6.59 4.32 13.18
N MET A 171 6.63 4.69 11.89
CA MET A 171 7.89 4.87 11.16
C MET A 171 8.79 5.93 11.80
N MET A 172 8.23 7.07 12.21
CA MET A 172 8.99 8.12 12.90
C MET A 172 9.55 7.63 14.23
N LYS A 173 8.79 6.82 14.97
CA LYS A 173 9.23 6.23 16.23
C LYS A 173 10.40 5.26 16.02
N GLU A 174 10.26 4.31 15.11
CA GLU A 174 11.30 3.31 14.82
C GLU A 174 12.61 3.97 14.35
N ILE A 175 12.53 5.00 13.50
CA ILE A 175 13.72 5.72 13.04
C ILE A 175 14.39 6.51 14.17
N LYS A 176 13.60 7.14 15.05
CA LYS A 176 14.16 7.81 16.23
C LYS A 176 14.83 6.83 17.17
N GLU A 177 14.17 5.72 17.49
CA GLU A 177 14.73 4.66 18.35
C GLU A 177 16.01 4.05 17.73
N TYR A 178 16.04 3.86 16.41
CA TYR A 178 17.25 3.45 15.69
C TYR A 178 18.35 4.52 15.79
N SER A 179 18.02 5.80 15.59
CA SER A 179 18.99 6.90 15.68
C SER A 179 19.53 7.14 17.09
N ASP A 180 18.74 6.82 18.12
CA ASP A 180 19.14 6.96 19.52
C ASP A 180 20.04 5.80 19.98
N THR A 181 20.03 4.67 19.26
CA THR A 181 20.79 3.46 19.59
C THR A 181 22.06 3.27 18.77
N GLN A 182 22.20 3.97 17.65
CA GLN A 182 23.37 3.95 16.77
C GLN A 182 24.03 5.33 16.73
N ASP A 183 25.36 5.40 16.64
CA ASP A 183 26.03 6.66 16.31
C ASP A 183 25.47 7.15 14.96
N GLY A 184 24.76 8.29 14.94
CA GLY A 184 23.91 8.79 13.85
C GLY A 184 24.55 8.93 12.46
N ASP A 185 25.85 8.61 12.33
CA ASP A 185 26.58 8.51 11.09
C ASP A 185 26.14 7.33 10.20
N GLU A 186 25.49 6.27 10.71
CA GLU A 186 25.21 5.06 9.90
C GLU A 186 24.40 5.32 8.62
N PHE A 187 23.39 6.18 8.70
CA PHE A 187 22.62 6.58 7.53
C PHE A 187 23.48 7.41 6.57
N ASP A 188 24.26 8.34 7.09
CA ASP A 188 25.11 9.17 6.24
C ASP A 188 26.27 8.37 5.64
N LEU A 189 26.77 7.32 6.31
CA LEU A 189 27.71 6.38 5.72
C LEU A 189 27.08 5.68 4.50
N MET A 190 25.87 5.13 4.65
CA MET A 190 25.17 4.38 3.57
C MET A 190 24.98 5.20 2.29
N PHE A 191 24.81 6.51 2.41
CA PHE A 191 24.38 7.36 1.29
C PHE A 191 25.36 8.48 0.92
N ASN A 192 26.38 8.77 1.74
CA ASN A 192 27.39 9.81 1.48
C ASN A 192 28.80 9.23 1.37
N ALA A 193 29.35 9.29 0.15
CA ALA A 193 30.69 8.82 -0.20
C ALA A 193 31.79 9.47 0.64
N ASP A 194 31.73 10.79 0.82
CA ASP A 194 32.78 11.55 1.50
C ASP A 194 32.80 11.26 2.99
N MET A 195 31.63 11.12 3.63
CA MET A 195 31.55 10.70 5.02
C MET A 195 32.05 9.26 5.21
N LEU A 196 31.66 8.35 4.31
CA LEU A 196 32.16 6.97 4.30
C LEU A 196 33.68 6.93 4.23
N LEU A 197 34.28 7.59 3.23
CA LEU A 197 35.72 7.60 3.05
C LEU A 197 36.43 8.22 4.25
N ASN A 198 35.96 9.35 4.78
CA ASN A 198 36.56 10.00 5.94
C ASN A 198 36.53 9.14 7.21
N LYS A 199 35.46 8.39 7.44
CA LYS A 199 35.36 7.49 8.59
C LYS A 199 36.30 6.29 8.44
N TRP A 200 36.41 5.76 7.22
CA TRP A 200 37.30 4.64 6.92
C TRP A 200 38.78 5.00 6.93
N ASP A 201 39.13 6.21 6.50
CA ASP A 201 40.50 6.73 6.61
C ASP A 201 40.98 6.79 8.06
N ARG A 202 40.05 6.86 9.03
CA ARG A 202 40.32 6.89 10.47
C ARG A 202 40.19 5.52 11.15
N SER A 203 39.82 4.48 10.41
CA SER A 203 39.59 3.13 10.95
C SER A 203 40.80 2.22 10.75
N LYS A 204 40.72 1.01 11.33
CA LYS A 204 41.70 -0.08 11.11
C LYS A 204 41.80 -0.50 9.63
N TYR A 205 40.81 -0.13 8.81
CA TYR A 205 40.70 -0.49 7.39
C TYR A 205 41.47 0.45 6.45
N SER A 206 41.95 1.59 6.95
CA SER A 206 42.76 2.56 6.18
C SER A 206 44.03 1.96 5.55
N SER A 207 44.56 0.86 6.13
CA SER A 207 45.72 0.14 5.61
C SER A 207 45.40 -0.96 4.59
N LEU A 208 44.14 -1.33 4.40
CA LEU A 208 43.78 -2.41 3.47
C LEU A 208 44.09 -2.03 2.02
N PRO A 209 44.84 -2.86 1.27
CA PRO A 209 45.13 -2.62 -0.14
C PRO A 209 43.89 -2.42 -1.00
N GLU A 210 42.86 -3.25 -0.77
CA GLU A 210 41.59 -3.24 -1.49
C GLU A 210 40.81 -1.95 -1.23
N TYR A 211 40.74 -1.51 0.04
CA TYR A 211 40.14 -0.22 0.39
C TYR A 211 40.86 0.94 -0.30
N ARG A 212 42.20 0.97 -0.25
CA ARG A 212 43.01 2.02 -0.90
C ARG A 212 42.80 2.07 -2.41
N TYR A 213 42.64 0.92 -3.05
CA TYR A 213 42.34 0.82 -4.48
C TYR A 213 41.00 1.48 -4.81
N HIS A 214 39.91 1.06 -4.17
CA HIS A 214 38.57 1.60 -4.42
C HIS A 214 38.45 3.08 -4.06
N ARG A 215 39.04 3.49 -2.93
CA ARG A 215 39.13 4.90 -2.53
C ARG A 215 39.82 5.75 -3.60
N SER A 216 40.95 5.28 -4.13
CA SER A 216 41.69 6.00 -5.18
C SER A 216 40.89 6.10 -6.49
N ASN A 217 40.09 5.08 -6.82
CA ASN A 217 39.19 5.13 -7.98
C ASN A 217 38.10 6.19 -7.80
N ILE A 218 37.49 6.28 -6.62
CA ILE A 218 36.47 7.30 -6.31
C ILE A 218 37.05 8.71 -6.50
N GLN A 219 38.22 8.99 -5.91
CA GLN A 219 38.90 10.29 -6.05
C GLN A 219 39.24 10.61 -7.51
N ARG A 220 39.62 9.62 -8.31
CA ARG A 220 39.85 9.82 -9.76
C ARG A 220 38.56 10.11 -10.50
N LEU A 221 37.47 9.40 -10.21
CA LEU A 221 36.17 9.57 -10.86
C LEU A 221 35.56 10.95 -10.58
N GLU A 222 35.78 11.52 -9.39
CA GLU A 222 35.32 12.86 -9.01
C GLU A 222 35.89 13.94 -9.94
N VAL A 223 37.20 13.88 -10.22
CA VAL A 223 37.91 14.87 -11.03
C VAL A 223 37.86 14.62 -12.54
N MET A 224 37.42 13.43 -12.97
CA MET A 224 37.27 13.12 -14.40
C MET A 224 36.13 13.90 -15.03
N ASP A 225 36.32 14.36 -16.26
CA ASP A 225 35.28 15.01 -17.05
C ASP A 225 34.37 13.94 -17.67
N LEU A 226 33.27 13.64 -16.99
CA LEU A 226 32.28 12.63 -17.32
C LEU A 226 30.88 13.22 -17.09
N GLU A 227 29.91 12.73 -17.86
CA GLU A 227 28.49 13.04 -17.65
C GLU A 227 28.07 12.70 -16.22
N HIS A 228 27.29 13.59 -15.58
CA HIS A 228 26.97 13.53 -14.16
C HIS A 228 26.38 12.17 -13.71
N GLU A 229 25.42 11.64 -14.45
CA GLU A 229 24.79 10.35 -14.12
C GLU A 229 25.73 9.15 -14.31
N VAL A 230 26.63 9.21 -15.30
CA VAL A 230 27.64 8.18 -15.53
C VAL A 230 28.65 8.19 -14.38
N LYS A 231 29.14 9.37 -14.00
CA LYS A 231 30.06 9.57 -12.87
C LYS A 231 29.45 9.05 -11.56
N LYS A 232 28.21 9.44 -11.26
CA LYS A 232 27.48 9.03 -10.05
C LYS A 232 27.34 7.51 -9.95
N ARG A 233 27.00 6.83 -11.04
CA ARG A 233 26.89 5.36 -11.08
C ARG A 233 28.23 4.67 -10.84
N LEU A 234 29.31 5.15 -11.47
CA LEU A 234 30.65 4.56 -11.30
C LEU A 234 31.15 4.72 -9.86
N ILE A 235 30.97 5.90 -9.27
CA ILE A 235 31.31 6.15 -7.86
C ILE A 235 30.49 5.24 -6.94
N ARG A 236 29.19 5.07 -7.19
CA ARG A 236 28.34 4.15 -6.42
C ARG A 236 28.83 2.71 -6.48
N ASN A 237 29.31 2.26 -7.64
CA ASN A 237 29.86 0.91 -7.78
C ASN A 237 31.12 0.71 -6.93
N GLU A 238 32.04 1.68 -6.92
CA GLU A 238 33.24 1.64 -6.08
C GLU A 238 32.90 1.67 -4.57
N ILE A 239 31.93 2.51 -4.18
CA ILE A 239 31.40 2.54 -2.81
C ILE A 239 30.81 1.18 -2.42
N SER A 240 30.09 0.52 -3.33
CA SER A 240 29.54 -0.83 -3.09
C SER A 240 30.66 -1.86 -2.86
N GLN A 241 31.81 -1.73 -3.50
CA GLN A 241 32.95 -2.60 -3.25
C GLN A 241 33.54 -2.33 -1.85
N ILE A 242 33.67 -1.08 -1.45
CA ILE A 242 34.08 -0.72 -0.07
C ILE A 242 33.11 -1.31 0.96
N TYR A 243 31.80 -1.25 0.71
CA TYR A 243 30.80 -1.92 1.56
C TYR A 243 30.98 -3.44 1.64
N SER A 244 31.36 -4.08 0.54
CA SER A 244 31.58 -5.53 0.54
C SER A 244 32.77 -5.94 1.43
N LEU A 245 33.79 -5.07 1.57
CA LEU A 245 34.89 -5.25 2.53
C LEU A 245 34.35 -5.20 3.98
N LEU A 246 33.41 -4.30 4.25
CA LEU A 246 32.70 -4.19 5.54
C LEU A 246 31.90 -5.46 5.86
N ALA A 247 31.17 -5.98 4.87
CA ALA A 247 30.37 -7.19 5.00
C ALA A 247 31.24 -8.45 5.20
N THR A 248 32.48 -8.44 4.69
CA THR A 248 33.42 -9.55 4.85
C THR A 248 34.25 -9.47 6.13
N GLU A 249 34.48 -8.28 6.71
CA GLU A 249 35.33 -8.12 7.91
C GLU A 249 34.63 -7.66 9.21
N ASP A 250 33.50 -6.93 9.19
CA ASP A 250 32.94 -6.25 10.39
C ASP A 250 31.51 -6.68 10.77
N ILE A 251 30.84 -7.52 9.98
CA ILE A 251 29.72 -8.27 10.57
C ILE A 251 30.37 -9.23 11.56
N ASN A 252 30.04 -9.06 12.84
CA ASN A 252 30.17 -10.08 13.87
C ASN A 252 29.39 -11.32 13.37
N LEU A 253 29.99 -12.06 12.43
CA LEU A 253 29.43 -13.25 11.80
C LEU A 253 29.06 -14.21 12.91
N GLU A 254 29.83 -14.23 14.00
CA GLU A 254 29.48 -14.98 15.19
C GLU A 254 28.13 -14.55 15.80
N ARG A 255 27.91 -13.27 16.14
CA ARG A 255 26.63 -12.81 16.74
C ARG A 255 25.44 -12.93 15.78
N VAL A 256 25.65 -12.72 14.48
CA VAL A 256 24.58 -12.91 13.47
C VAL A 256 24.29 -14.39 13.25
N ARG A 257 25.31 -15.24 13.18
CA ARG A 257 25.15 -16.70 13.10
C ARG A 257 24.52 -17.25 14.38
N GLU A 258 24.83 -16.70 15.55
CA GLU A 258 24.18 -17.02 16.82
C GLU A 258 22.71 -16.68 16.79
N LYS A 259 22.34 -15.45 16.39
CA LYS A 259 20.94 -15.06 16.25
C LYS A 259 20.21 -15.90 15.19
N HIS A 260 20.88 -16.25 14.11
CA HIS A 260 20.30 -17.12 13.07
C HIS A 260 20.10 -18.54 13.61
N LEU A 261 21.10 -19.09 14.31
CA LEU A 261 21.03 -20.39 14.99
C LEU A 261 19.90 -20.39 16.02
N GLU A 262 19.80 -19.36 16.86
CA GLU A 262 18.74 -19.16 17.85
C GLU A 262 17.37 -19.13 17.19
N SER A 263 17.20 -18.37 16.11
CA SER A 263 15.95 -18.32 15.35
C SER A 263 15.54 -19.68 14.77
N ARG A 264 16.49 -20.48 14.26
CA ARG A 264 16.20 -21.83 13.74
C ARG A 264 15.83 -22.81 14.85
N VAL A 265 16.49 -22.70 16.01
CA VAL A 265 16.15 -23.48 17.19
C VAL A 265 14.75 -23.14 17.69
N TYR A 266 14.37 -21.86 17.74
CA TYR A 266 13.00 -21.45 18.08
C TYR A 266 11.97 -22.01 17.11
N GLY A 267 12.25 -22.02 15.80
CA GLY A 267 11.37 -22.66 14.81
C GLY A 267 11.11 -24.15 15.09
N LEU A 268 12.15 -24.91 15.47
CA LEU A 268 11.99 -26.30 15.88
C LEU A 268 11.18 -26.44 17.19
N VAL A 269 11.38 -25.54 18.15
CA VAL A 269 10.61 -25.51 19.40
C VAL A 269 9.13 -25.21 19.16
N ASP A 270 8.81 -24.30 18.24
CA ASP A 270 7.43 -23.97 17.88
C ASP A 270 6.72 -25.16 17.23
N ILE A 271 7.41 -25.91 16.36
CA ILE A 271 6.87 -27.14 15.76
C ILE A 271 6.58 -28.19 16.85
N LEU A 272 7.53 -28.40 17.77
CA LEU A 272 7.33 -29.33 18.89
C LEU A 272 6.17 -28.89 19.81
N SER A 273 6.04 -27.59 20.06
CA SER A 273 4.95 -27.03 20.86
C SER A 273 3.59 -27.29 20.20
N LYS A 274 3.49 -27.04 18.88
CA LYS A 274 2.25 -27.33 18.12
C LYS A 274 1.88 -28.81 18.15
N ILE A 275 2.84 -29.71 17.92
CA ILE A 275 2.61 -31.16 17.98
C ILE A 275 2.13 -31.56 19.37
N LYS A 276 2.72 -30.99 20.43
CA LYS A 276 2.33 -31.24 21.81
C LYS A 276 0.90 -30.75 22.09
N ASP A 277 0.58 -29.52 21.71
CA ASP A 277 -0.74 -28.91 21.94
C ASP A 277 -1.83 -29.70 21.20
N ASP A 278 -1.58 -30.08 19.93
CA ASP A 278 -2.52 -30.91 19.17
C ASP A 278 -2.70 -32.30 19.78
N ALA A 279 -1.65 -32.91 20.34
CA ALA A 279 -1.74 -34.17 21.07
C ALA A 279 -2.56 -34.04 22.37
N GLU A 280 -2.35 -32.97 23.14
CA GLU A 280 -3.08 -32.71 24.40
C GLU A 280 -4.56 -32.42 24.15
N GLU A 281 -4.88 -31.78 23.02
CA GLU A 281 -6.26 -31.53 22.57
C GLU A 281 -6.92 -32.75 21.89
N GLY A 282 -6.19 -33.87 21.74
CA GLY A 282 -6.68 -35.09 21.11
C GLY A 282 -6.95 -34.95 19.61
N LYS A 283 -6.34 -33.97 18.94
CA LYS A 283 -6.41 -33.79 17.49
C LYS A 283 -5.55 -34.84 16.78
N GLN A 284 -5.91 -35.12 15.53
CA GLN A 284 -5.06 -35.91 14.65
C GLN A 284 -3.85 -35.08 14.22
N ILE A 285 -2.65 -35.59 14.48
CA ILE A 285 -1.39 -34.95 14.08
C ILE A 285 -1.06 -35.37 12.66
N ASP A 286 -1.08 -34.44 11.70
CA ASP A 286 -0.55 -34.68 10.36
C ASP A 286 0.95 -34.40 10.35
N ALA A 287 1.73 -35.44 10.65
CA ALA A 287 3.17 -35.35 10.74
C ALA A 287 3.86 -34.95 9.42
N TYR A 288 3.20 -35.17 8.27
CA TYR A 288 3.78 -34.83 6.98
C TYR A 288 3.82 -33.33 6.73
N GLU A 289 2.93 -32.55 7.35
CA GLU A 289 2.90 -31.09 7.25
C GLU A 289 4.17 -30.46 7.84
N TYR A 290 4.73 -31.07 8.88
CA TYR A 290 5.87 -30.54 9.63
C TYR A 290 7.24 -31.06 9.16
N LEU A 291 7.28 -32.10 8.31
CA LEU A 291 8.52 -32.73 7.86
C LEU A 291 9.45 -31.75 7.13
N GLY A 292 8.91 -30.97 6.20
CA GLY A 292 9.68 -30.01 5.41
C GLY A 292 10.32 -28.92 6.28
N ASP A 293 9.57 -28.42 7.26
CA ASP A 293 10.05 -27.37 8.17
C ASP A 293 11.12 -27.90 9.14
N VAL A 294 10.99 -29.14 9.63
CA VAL A 294 12.01 -29.79 10.46
C VAL A 294 13.26 -30.10 9.67
N ALA A 295 13.14 -30.61 8.44
CA ALA A 295 14.26 -30.90 7.55
C ALA A 295 15.03 -29.60 7.23
N GLY A 296 14.34 -28.58 6.72
CA GLY A 296 14.95 -27.29 6.35
C GLY A 296 15.59 -26.57 7.54
N SER A 297 14.91 -26.52 8.70
CA SER A 297 15.50 -25.90 9.89
C SER A 297 16.73 -26.67 10.40
N SER A 298 16.74 -28.01 10.26
CA SER A 298 17.88 -28.85 10.66
C SER A 298 19.05 -28.72 9.67
N GLU A 299 18.78 -28.59 8.38
CA GLU A 299 19.77 -28.33 7.32
C GLU A 299 20.45 -26.97 7.51
N ASP A 300 19.67 -25.93 7.79
CA ASP A 300 20.20 -24.61 8.10
C ASP A 300 21.11 -24.63 9.34
N ILE A 301 20.71 -25.36 10.39
CA ILE A 301 21.53 -25.53 11.61
C ILE A 301 22.81 -26.30 11.29
N LEU A 302 22.75 -27.36 10.47
CA LEU A 302 23.91 -28.12 10.03
C LEU A 302 24.91 -27.21 9.30
N GLY A 303 24.45 -26.44 8.32
CA GLY A 303 25.29 -25.51 7.57
C GLY A 303 25.91 -24.42 8.45
N LEU A 304 25.18 -23.91 9.44
CA LEU A 304 25.73 -22.97 10.43
C LEU A 304 26.81 -23.63 11.30
N ALA A 305 26.59 -24.85 11.76
CA ALA A 305 27.50 -25.57 12.63
C ALA A 305 28.81 -25.95 11.91
N GLU A 306 28.73 -26.42 10.66
CA GLU A 306 29.89 -26.69 9.80
C GLU A 306 30.74 -25.42 9.60
N ASN A 307 30.07 -24.28 9.35
CA ASN A 307 30.74 -22.99 9.18
C ASN A 307 31.38 -22.43 10.46
N MET A 308 30.95 -22.89 11.63
CA MET A 308 31.56 -22.51 12.91
C MET A 308 32.81 -23.35 13.23
N GLY A 309 32.94 -24.57 12.69
CA GLY A 309 34.10 -25.44 12.94
C GLY A 309 34.27 -25.89 14.40
N LEU A 310 33.22 -25.74 15.23
CA LEU A 310 33.25 -26.01 16.68
C LEU A 310 32.54 -27.32 17.06
N ALA A 311 31.84 -27.96 16.13
CA ALA A 311 31.06 -29.16 16.39
C ALA A 311 31.85 -30.45 16.10
N ASN A 312 31.54 -31.54 16.81
CA ASN A 312 32.15 -32.84 16.57
C ASN A 312 31.70 -33.38 15.21
N GLU A 313 32.65 -33.72 14.33
CA GLU A 313 32.38 -34.30 13.00
C GLU A 313 31.42 -35.50 13.06
N THR A 314 31.51 -36.34 14.10
CA THR A 314 30.61 -37.50 14.27
C THR A 314 29.17 -37.08 14.53
N HIS A 315 28.93 -35.98 15.24
CA HIS A 315 27.57 -35.47 15.45
C HIS A 315 27.03 -34.73 14.23
N LEU A 316 27.89 -34.04 13.46
CA LEU A 316 27.52 -33.42 12.18
C LEU A 316 27.13 -34.48 11.14
N ASP A 317 27.93 -35.53 10.98
CA ASP A 317 27.63 -36.66 10.09
C ASP A 317 26.33 -37.37 10.50
N HIS A 318 26.11 -37.55 11.80
CA HIS A 318 24.88 -38.13 12.30
C HIS A 318 23.65 -37.26 11.99
N LEU A 319 23.74 -35.94 12.17
CA LEU A 319 22.68 -35.00 11.82
C LEU A 319 22.40 -35.02 10.31
N LYS A 320 23.45 -35.02 9.48
CA LYS A 320 23.34 -35.11 8.02
C LYS A 320 22.62 -36.38 7.56
N MET A 321 22.93 -37.53 8.14
CA MET A 321 22.21 -38.77 7.87
C MET A 321 20.72 -38.67 8.25
N LYS A 322 20.42 -38.05 9.39
CA LYS A 322 19.03 -37.90 9.87
C LYS A 322 18.20 -36.96 9.00
N ILE A 323 18.78 -35.87 8.52
CA ILE A 323 18.13 -34.95 7.55
C ILE A 323 17.82 -35.69 6.25
N ALA A 324 18.79 -36.42 5.69
CA ALA A 324 18.58 -37.19 4.46
C ALA A 324 17.50 -38.29 4.61
N SER A 325 17.40 -38.93 5.78
CA SER A 325 16.31 -39.85 6.08
C SER A 325 14.95 -39.13 6.13
N LEU A 326 14.89 -37.92 6.68
CA LEU A 326 13.67 -37.12 6.76
C LEU A 326 13.16 -36.69 5.38
N GLU A 327 14.07 -36.27 4.51
CA GLU A 327 13.78 -35.92 3.11
C GLU A 327 13.23 -37.13 2.34
N GLN A 328 13.82 -38.31 2.54
CA GLN A 328 13.31 -39.55 1.93
C GLN A 328 11.89 -39.90 2.39
N ILE A 329 11.54 -39.65 3.66
CA ILE A 329 10.18 -39.82 4.18
C ILE A 329 9.24 -38.77 3.58
N HIS A 330 9.69 -37.52 3.47
CA HIS A 330 8.92 -36.42 2.87
C HIS A 330 8.57 -36.71 1.40
N ASP A 331 9.55 -37.22 0.64
CA ASP A 331 9.39 -37.67 -0.75
C ASP A 331 8.61 -38.99 -0.89
N ARG A 332 8.11 -39.56 0.22
CA ARG A 332 7.39 -40.85 0.29
C ARG A 332 8.19 -42.02 -0.29
N SER A 333 9.51 -41.92 -0.24
CA SER A 333 10.45 -42.94 -0.70
C SER A 333 10.91 -43.89 0.42
N SER A 334 10.51 -43.60 1.68
CA SER A 334 10.76 -44.42 2.87
C SER A 334 9.45 -44.79 3.58
N ASN A 335 9.42 -45.96 4.22
CA ASN A 335 8.30 -46.45 5.04
C ASN A 335 8.46 -46.15 6.54
N GLU A 336 9.47 -45.37 6.92
CA GLU A 336 9.66 -44.96 8.31
C GLU A 336 8.55 -44.01 8.79
N GLU A 337 8.18 -44.12 10.07
CA GLU A 337 7.16 -43.24 10.65
C GLU A 337 7.69 -41.80 10.79
N PRO A 338 6.96 -40.78 10.29
CA PRO A 338 7.44 -39.39 10.26
C PRO A 338 7.74 -38.79 11.64
N LEU A 339 6.85 -38.99 12.62
CA LEU A 339 6.97 -38.39 13.97
C LEU A 339 8.23 -38.88 14.71
N PRO A 340 8.50 -40.19 14.83
CA PRO A 340 9.75 -40.70 15.39
C PRO A 340 11.00 -40.19 14.66
N ALA A 341 10.96 -40.10 13.32
CA ALA A 341 12.08 -39.59 12.53
C ALA A 341 12.36 -38.10 12.79
N MET A 342 11.32 -37.28 12.93
CA MET A 342 11.43 -35.86 13.31
C MET A 342 12.06 -35.69 14.68
N PHE A 343 11.58 -36.43 15.69
CA PHE A 343 12.16 -36.35 17.03
C PHE A 343 13.62 -36.81 17.05
N ALA A 344 13.95 -37.91 16.36
CA ALA A 344 15.34 -38.38 16.25
C ALA A 344 16.27 -37.34 15.59
N THR A 345 15.77 -36.56 14.63
CA THR A 345 16.52 -35.50 13.95
C THR A 345 16.72 -34.30 14.87
N ILE A 346 15.68 -33.89 15.60
CA ILE A 346 15.79 -32.80 16.59
C ILE A 346 16.71 -33.20 17.76
N GLU A 347 16.73 -34.47 18.17
CA GLU A 347 17.73 -34.98 19.12
C GLU A 347 19.16 -34.90 18.59
N ALA A 348 19.37 -35.15 17.29
CA ALA A 348 20.67 -34.97 16.65
C ALA A 348 21.09 -33.49 16.62
N VAL A 349 20.16 -32.58 16.29
CA VAL A 349 20.38 -31.12 16.38
C VAL A 349 20.82 -30.72 17.79
N LYS A 350 20.14 -31.22 18.83
CA LYS A 350 20.49 -30.94 20.24
C LYS A 350 21.92 -31.35 20.59
N LYS A 351 22.42 -32.46 20.05
CA LYS A 351 23.81 -32.91 20.27
C LYS A 351 24.81 -31.95 19.62
N VAL A 352 24.54 -31.51 18.38
CA VAL A 352 25.38 -30.52 17.66
C VAL A 352 25.43 -29.18 18.41
N LEU A 353 24.29 -28.67 18.89
CA LEU A 353 24.23 -27.45 19.70
C LEU A 353 25.02 -27.57 21.01
N GLY A 354 25.01 -28.76 21.62
CA GLY A 354 25.79 -29.07 22.81
C GLY A 354 27.30 -28.96 22.57
N ASP A 355 27.78 -29.35 21.40
CA ASP A 355 29.19 -29.23 21.03
C ASP A 355 29.59 -27.77 20.80
N ILE A 356 28.75 -26.99 20.08
CA ILE A 356 28.96 -25.55 19.86
C ILE A 356 29.08 -24.82 21.20
N SER A 357 28.22 -25.17 22.16
CA SER A 357 28.24 -24.59 23.51
C SER A 357 29.50 -24.95 24.30
N ARG A 358 30.04 -26.17 24.11
CA ARG A 358 31.26 -26.65 24.79
C ARG A 358 32.54 -26.08 24.17
N GLY A 359 32.61 -25.96 22.84
CA GLY A 359 33.74 -25.35 22.14
C GLY A 359 33.97 -23.88 22.51
N ARG A 360 32.93 -23.21 23.01
CA ARG A 360 32.99 -21.83 23.50
C ARG A 360 33.48 -21.68 24.95
N GLY A 361 33.41 -22.73 25.76
CA GLY A 361 33.83 -22.69 27.17
C GLY A 361 35.33 -22.86 27.41
N THR A 362 36.13 -23.03 26.34
CA THR A 362 37.57 -23.31 26.38
C THR A 362 38.46 -22.15 25.94
N HIS A 363 37.90 -20.94 25.79
CA HIS A 363 38.65 -19.71 25.45
C HIS A 363 38.59 -18.65 26.53
#